data_AF-A0A1L9N0L7-F1
#
_entry.id   AF-A0A1L9N0L7-F1
#
_cell.length_a   1.000
_cell.length_b   1.000
_cell.length_c   1.000
_cell.angle_alpha   90.00
_cell.angle_beta   90.00
_cell.angle_gamma   90.00
#
_symmetry.space_group_name_H-M   'P 1'
#
loop_
_entity.id
_entity.type
_entity.pdbx_description
1 polymer ?
#
loop_
_entity_poly.entity_id
_entity_poly.type
_entity_poly.pdbx_seq_one_letter_code
_entity_poly.pdbx_strand_id
1 'polypeptide(L)'
;MAPTAPVNLKPFVPEWVPPPVTKEKHNFAQLKYINLLVLDSEDLVLVKIIIRDDGFLFFKNHGVFLDQFALTQYLYNNISKKNEECFLFYPDIGLWSGYKYFY
;
A
#
# COMPACT_ATOMS: atom_id res chain seq x y z
N MET A 1 -45.94 -7.83 0.44
CA MET A 1 -44.90 -6.79 0.64
C MET A 1 -43.57 -7.50 0.83
N ALA A 2 -42.66 -7.39 -0.14
CA ALA A 2 -41.30 -7.90 0.01
C ALA A 2 -40.50 -6.95 0.95
N PRO A 3 -39.62 -7.47 1.82
CA PRO A 3 -38.84 -6.61 2.71
C PRO A 3 -37.87 -5.76 1.88
N THR A 4 -38.04 -4.44 1.97
CA THR A 4 -37.12 -3.46 1.40
C THR A 4 -35.76 -3.65 2.09
N ALA A 5 -34.75 -4.08 1.33
CA ALA A 5 -33.39 -4.17 1.84
C ALA A 5 -32.97 -2.81 2.43
N PRO A 6 -32.32 -2.76 3.61
CA PRO A 6 -31.87 -1.50 4.17
C PRO A 6 -30.95 -0.82 3.15
N VAL A 7 -31.27 0.43 2.83
CA VAL A 7 -30.47 1.29 1.94
C VAL A 7 -29.03 1.24 2.41
N ASN A 8 -28.17 0.83 1.50
CA ASN A 8 -26.77 0.49 1.67
C ASN A 8 -26.00 1.60 2.40
N LEU A 9 -25.79 1.45 3.72
CA LEU A 9 -24.99 2.33 4.58
C LEU A 9 -23.49 2.14 4.30
N LYS A 10 -23.06 2.27 3.04
CA LYS A 10 -21.63 2.22 2.74
C LYS A 10 -20.96 3.39 3.47
N PRO A 11 -19.91 3.15 4.27
CA PRO A 11 -19.23 4.23 4.97
C PRO A 11 -18.67 5.23 3.97
N PHE A 12 -18.76 6.52 4.32
CA PHE A 12 -18.08 7.57 3.59
C PHE A 12 -16.56 7.42 3.83
N VAL A 13 -15.82 7.20 2.74
CA VAL A 13 -14.36 7.10 2.75
C VAL A 13 -13.82 8.43 2.21
N PRO A 14 -13.06 9.20 2.99
CA PRO A 14 -12.47 10.44 2.52
C PRO A 14 -11.42 10.16 1.44
N GLU A 15 -11.20 11.13 0.55
CA GLU A 15 -10.12 11.07 -0.43
C GLU A 15 -8.75 11.01 0.27
N TRP A 16 -7.85 10.20 -0.26
CA TRP A 16 -6.50 10.09 0.27
C TRP A 16 -5.67 11.32 -0.08
N VAL A 17 -5.10 11.97 0.94
CA VAL A 17 -4.17 13.08 0.77
C VAL A 17 -2.74 12.55 0.94
N PRO A 18 -1.88 12.61 -0.09
CA PRO A 18 -0.51 12.14 0.02
C PRO A 18 0.25 12.89 1.12
N PRO A 19 1.16 12.21 1.84
CA PRO A 19 2.00 12.87 2.83
C PRO A 19 2.89 13.92 2.15
N PRO A 20 3.25 14.99 2.88
CA PRO A 20 4.13 16.01 2.35
C PRO A 20 5.51 15.44 2.00
N VAL A 21 6.15 16.03 1.00
CA VAL A 21 7.53 15.68 0.64
C VAL A 21 8.44 15.92 1.84
N THR A 22 9.37 14.98 2.08
CA THR A 22 10.33 15.08 3.18
C THR A 22 11.15 16.38 3.07
N LYS A 23 11.43 17.00 4.22
CA LYS A 23 12.30 18.18 4.35
C LYS A 23 13.71 17.81 4.80
N GLU A 24 13.96 16.52 5.03
CA GLU A 24 15.27 16.02 5.40
C GLU A 24 16.29 16.24 4.28
N LYS A 25 17.55 16.46 4.66
CA LYS A 25 18.64 16.78 3.73
C LYS A 25 19.72 15.70 3.72
N HIS A 26 19.36 14.47 4.08
CA HIS A 26 20.28 13.34 4.04
C HIS A 26 20.68 13.04 2.60
N ASN A 27 21.79 12.33 2.44
CA ASN A 27 22.23 11.85 1.14
C ASN A 27 21.40 10.64 0.71
N PHE A 28 20.13 10.87 0.38
CA PHE A 28 19.20 9.84 -0.05
C PHE A 28 19.70 9.15 -1.32
N ALA A 29 19.46 7.84 -1.41
CA ALA A 29 19.71 7.07 -2.61
C ALA A 29 18.92 7.65 -3.80
N GLN A 30 19.59 7.80 -4.93
CA GLN A 30 18.98 8.27 -6.17
C GLN A 30 18.38 7.09 -6.92
N LEU A 31 17.16 6.71 -6.53
CA LEU A 31 16.49 5.53 -7.06
C LEU A 31 15.95 5.76 -8.47
N LYS A 32 16.21 4.81 -9.36
CA LYS A 32 15.74 4.84 -10.74
C LYS A 32 14.29 4.34 -10.83
N TYR A 33 13.60 4.77 -11.88
CA TYR A 33 12.24 4.35 -12.17
C TYR A 33 12.15 3.73 -13.56
N ILE A 34 11.23 2.79 -13.72
CA ILE A 34 10.88 2.18 -15.00
C ILE A 34 9.39 2.38 -15.26
N ASN A 35 9.06 2.78 -16.48
CA ASN A 35 7.68 2.94 -16.92
C ASN A 35 7.20 1.65 -17.59
N LEU A 36 6.27 0.94 -16.96
CA LEU A 36 5.78 -0.34 -17.47
C LEU A 36 4.97 -0.23 -18.77
N LEU A 37 4.51 0.97 -19.15
CA LEU A 37 3.79 1.15 -20.42
C LEU A 37 4.69 1.08 -21.65
N VAL A 38 6.00 1.28 -21.49
CA VAL A 38 6.96 1.43 -22.60
C VAL A 38 8.13 0.46 -22.46
N LEU A 39 7.89 -0.68 -21.81
CA LEU A 39 8.97 -1.63 -21.51
C LEU A 39 9.54 -2.25 -22.79
N ASP A 40 10.84 -2.08 -23.00
CA ASP A 40 11.57 -2.70 -24.11
C ASP A 40 12.75 -3.58 -23.63
N SER A 41 13.53 -4.09 -24.59
CA SER A 41 14.68 -4.95 -24.28
C SER A 41 15.83 -4.22 -23.61
N GLU A 42 16.00 -2.91 -23.83
CA GLU A 42 17.06 -2.11 -23.18
C GLU A 42 16.70 -1.84 -21.72
N ASP A 43 15.41 -1.60 -21.44
CA ASP A 43 14.89 -1.48 -20.08
C ASP A 43 15.14 -2.73 -19.24
N LEU A 44 15.03 -3.93 -19.84
CA LEU A 44 15.32 -5.19 -19.13
C LEU A 44 16.79 -5.34 -18.72
N VAL A 45 17.71 -4.79 -19.50
CA VAL A 45 19.15 -4.75 -19.14
C VAL A 45 19.35 -3.77 -17.99
N LEU A 46 18.71 -2.61 -18.06
CA LEU A 46 18.75 -1.60 -17.01
C LEU A 46 18.18 -2.12 -15.68
N VAL A 47 17.07 -2.88 -15.69
CA VAL A 47 16.52 -3.56 -14.51
C VAL A 47 17.57 -4.41 -13.82
N LYS A 48 18.30 -5.24 -14.57
CA LYS A 48 19.29 -6.17 -14.00
C LYS A 48 20.44 -5.41 -13.33
N ILE A 49 20.87 -4.30 -13.92
CA ILE A 49 21.90 -3.43 -13.34
C ILE A 49 21.37 -2.80 -12.05
N ILE A 50 20.16 -2.25 -12.05
CA ILE A 50 19.56 -1.61 -10.87
C ILE A 50 19.40 -2.61 -9.71
N ILE A 51 18.87 -3.80 -9.98
CA ILE A 51 18.70 -4.84 -8.94
C ILE A 51 20.06 -5.24 -8.35
N ARG A 52 21.10 -5.31 -9.17
CA ARG A 52 22.45 -5.68 -8.73
C ARG A 52 23.11 -4.57 -7.90
N ASP A 53 23.02 -3.33 -8.37
CA ASP A 53 23.83 -2.23 -7.87
C ASP A 53 23.09 -1.43 -6.79
N ASP A 54 21.82 -1.09 -7.04
CA ASP A 54 21.01 -0.24 -6.17
C ASP A 54 20.10 -1.07 -5.23
N GLY A 55 19.75 -2.30 -5.62
CA GLY A 55 18.88 -3.21 -4.86
C GLY A 55 17.41 -2.79 -4.78
N PHE A 56 17.07 -1.58 -5.26
CA PHE A 56 15.73 -1.00 -5.24
C PHE A 56 15.39 -0.35 -6.58
N LEU A 57 14.14 -0.49 -7.01
CA LEU A 57 13.62 0.08 -8.25
C LEU A 57 12.16 0.49 -8.06
N PHE A 58 11.76 1.63 -8.66
CA PHE A 58 10.35 2.04 -8.69
C PHE A 58 9.71 1.76 -10.04
N PHE A 59 8.50 1.20 -10.03
CA PHE A 59 7.69 1.03 -11.23
C PHE A 59 6.61 2.10 -11.33
N LYS A 60 6.57 2.80 -12.46
CA LYS A 60 5.46 3.69 -12.83
C LYS A 60 4.47 2.92 -13.70
N ASN A 61 3.21 3.34 -13.63
CA ASN A 61 2.10 2.77 -14.42
C ASN A 61 1.91 1.26 -14.22
N HIS A 62 1.99 0.81 -12.97
CA HIS A 62 1.82 -0.59 -12.56
C HIS A 62 0.36 -0.99 -12.31
N GLY A 63 -0.60 -0.15 -12.68
CA GLY A 63 -2.03 -0.47 -12.61
C GLY A 63 -2.65 -0.44 -11.20
N VAL A 64 -1.92 0.00 -10.18
CA VAL A 64 -2.48 0.23 -8.84
C VAL A 64 -2.95 1.68 -8.72
N PHE A 65 -4.18 1.84 -8.22
CA PHE A 65 -4.87 3.12 -8.11
C PHE A 65 -4.79 3.69 -6.69
N LEU A 66 -4.88 5.01 -6.57
CA LEU A 66 -4.77 5.72 -5.29
C LEU A 66 -5.90 5.38 -4.29
N ASP A 67 -7.05 4.93 -4.77
CA ASP A 67 -8.22 4.57 -3.95
C ASP A 67 -7.91 3.52 -2.87
N GLN A 68 -6.91 2.66 -3.12
CA GLN A 68 -6.48 1.67 -2.12
C GLN A 68 -5.92 2.35 -0.87
N PHE A 69 -5.20 3.46 -1.00
CA PHE A 69 -4.67 4.20 0.14
C PHE A 69 -5.78 4.85 0.98
N ALA A 70 -6.84 5.35 0.33
CA ALA A 70 -7.99 5.93 1.01
C ALA A 70 -8.70 4.88 1.88
N LEU A 71 -8.90 3.68 1.34
CA LEU A 71 -9.50 2.55 2.07
C LEU A 71 -8.61 2.08 3.22
N THR A 72 -7.30 1.94 2.99
CA THR A 72 -6.36 1.56 4.05
C THR A 72 -6.34 2.58 5.18
N GLN A 73 -6.28 3.88 4.87
CA GLN A 73 -6.32 4.93 5.88
C GLN A 73 -7.65 4.95 6.64
N TYR A 74 -8.77 4.75 5.94
CA TYR A 74 -10.08 4.65 6.59
C TYR A 74 -10.13 3.46 7.56
N LEU A 75 -9.71 2.27 7.12
CA LEU A 75 -9.67 1.08 7.97
C LEU A 75 -8.77 1.30 9.19
N TYR A 76 -7.58 1.85 8.96
CA TYR A 76 -6.61 2.15 10.00
C TYR A 76 -7.19 3.06 11.10
N ASN A 77 -7.93 4.09 10.71
CA ASN A 77 -8.50 5.06 11.64
C ASN A 77 -9.81 4.60 12.32
N ASN A 78 -10.47 3.57 11.79
CA ASN A 78 -11.80 3.15 12.24
C ASN A 78 -11.85 1.69 12.75
N ILE A 79 -10.73 0.97 12.77
CA ILE A 79 -10.66 -0.36 13.36
C ILE A 79 -10.89 -0.27 14.87
N SER A 80 -11.76 -1.14 15.39
CA SER A 80 -12.02 -1.21 16.83
C SER A 80 -10.98 -2.08 17.53
N LYS A 81 -10.70 -1.83 18.81
CA LYS A 81 -9.81 -2.68 19.62
C LYS A 81 -10.21 -4.16 19.58
N LYS A 82 -11.52 -4.43 19.64
CA LYS A 82 -12.05 -5.79 19.51
C LYS A 82 -11.63 -6.41 18.17
N ASN A 83 -11.73 -5.67 17.07
CA ASN A 83 -11.32 -6.17 15.77
C ASN A 83 -9.79 -6.34 15.68
N GLU A 84 -9.00 -5.43 16.26
CA GLU A 84 -7.54 -5.59 16.36
C GLU A 84 -7.16 -6.90 17.08
N GLU A 85 -7.80 -7.19 18.21
CA GLU A 85 -7.61 -8.43 18.98
C GLU A 85 -8.05 -9.67 18.18
N CYS A 86 -9.22 -9.60 17.51
CA CYS A 86 -9.71 -10.71 16.69
C CYS A 86 -8.83 -11.00 15.47
N PHE A 87 -8.15 -10.00 14.92
CA PHE A 87 -7.28 -10.14 13.76
C PHE A 87 -5.81 -10.20 14.14
N LEU A 88 -5.44 -10.42 15.39
CA LEU A 88 -4.06 -10.33 15.85
C LEU A 88 -3.14 -11.30 15.08
N PHE A 89 -2.03 -10.77 14.59
CA PHE A 89 -0.95 -11.55 14.01
C PHE A 89 -0.29 -12.41 15.10
N TYR A 90 -0.35 -13.74 14.94
CA TYR A 90 0.15 -14.68 15.95
C TYR A 90 0.95 -15.84 15.32
N PRO A 91 2.24 -15.59 14.98
CA PRO A 91 3.06 -16.55 14.24
C PRO A 91 3.40 -17.81 15.05
N ASP A 92 3.34 -17.73 16.39
CA ASP A 92 3.64 -18.86 17.29
C ASP A 92 2.64 -20.02 17.11
N ILE A 93 1.41 -19.73 16.68
CA ILE A 93 0.41 -20.75 16.30
C ILE A 93 0.34 -20.98 14.79
N GLY A 94 1.30 -20.43 14.04
CA GLY A 94 1.34 -20.51 12.58
C GLY A 94 0.42 -19.52 11.87
N LEU A 95 -0.08 -18.47 12.54
CA LEU A 95 -0.89 -17.43 11.89
C LEU A 95 0.02 -16.30 11.38
N TRP A 96 0.30 -16.31 10.07
CA TRP A 96 1.23 -15.39 9.40
C TRP A 96 0.59 -14.13 8.82
N SER A 97 -0.72 -13.96 9.01
CA SER A 97 -1.49 -12.78 8.57
C SER A 97 -2.29 -12.22 9.74
N GLY A 98 -2.39 -10.90 9.81
CA GLY A 98 -3.14 -10.25 10.88
C GLY A 98 -2.67 -8.83 11.17
N TYR A 99 -3.39 -8.18 12.09
CA TYR A 99 -3.07 -6.90 12.68
C TYR A 99 -1.81 -7.02 13.56
N LYS A 100 -0.89 -6.06 13.42
CA LYS A 100 0.31 -5.94 14.24
C LYS A 100 0.23 -4.64 15.03
N TYR A 101 0.45 -4.70 16.33
CA TYR A 101 0.56 -3.50 17.16
C TYR A 101 1.77 -2.66 16.75
N PHE A 102 1.61 -1.34 16.81
CA PHE A 102 2.73 -0.41 16.73
C PHE A 102 3.52 -0.49 18.04
N TYR A 103 4.83 -0.66 17.92
CA TYR A 103 5.77 -0.58 19.04
C TYR A 103 5.99 0.88 19.45
#